data_AF-A0A1T1AP18-F1
#
_entry.id   AF-A0A1T1AP18-F1
#
_cell.length_a   1.000
_cell.length_b   1.000
_cell.length_c   1.000
_cell.angle_alpha   90.00
_cell.angle_beta   90.00
_cell.angle_gamma   90.00
#
_symmetry.space_group_name_H-M   'P 1'
#
loop_
_entity.id
_entity.type
_entity.pdbx_description
1 polymer ?
#
loop_
_entity_poly.entity_id
_entity_poly.type
_entity_poly.pdbx_seq_one_letter_code
_entity_poly.pdbx_strand_id
1 'polypeptide(L)'
;MTALYAALATLGYLWAFWLLYVLTMGLYRASLSGKLTRVALVLGSPFVILAIAVDLLANWTLATLWFWQWPAKSDWPKLSFVGWRPTVVWQRPDLVTSRLSRYIDGPDGWRKDHATWLCHSLLDAFDPSGTHCKRKIS
;
A
#
# COMPACT_ATOMS: atom_id res chain seq x y z
N MET A 1 31.97 -8.21 6.40
CA MET A 1 31.52 -6.80 6.47
C MET A 1 30.37 -6.50 5.50
N THR A 2 30.39 -7.02 4.26
CA THR A 2 29.34 -6.78 3.25
C THR A 2 27.96 -7.33 3.64
N ALA A 3 27.88 -8.56 4.16
CA ALA A 3 26.61 -9.17 4.55
C ALA A 3 25.91 -8.44 5.71
N LEU A 4 26.67 -8.01 6.72
CA LEU A 4 26.14 -7.24 7.84
C LEU A 4 25.58 -5.88 7.37
N TYR A 5 26.33 -5.19 6.51
CA TYR A 5 25.86 -3.94 5.92
C TYR A 5 24.56 -4.12 5.13
N ALA A 6 24.47 -5.16 4.29
CA ALA A 6 23.26 -5.45 3.52
C ALA A 6 22.06 -5.75 4.42
N ALA A 7 22.26 -6.51 5.50
CA ALA A 7 21.22 -6.79 6.48
C ALA A 7 20.74 -5.51 7.18
N LEU A 8 21.66 -4.67 7.66
CA LEU A 8 21.33 -3.39 8.29
C LEU A 8 20.63 -2.43 7.33
N ALA A 9 21.08 -2.36 6.08
CA ALA A 9 20.44 -1.55 5.04
C ALA A 9 19.01 -2.02 4.74
N THR A 10 18.78 -3.34 4.69
CA THR A 10 17.45 -3.92 4.47
C THR A 10 16.52 -3.62 5.64
N LEU A 11 16.99 -3.78 6.88
CA LEU A 11 16.21 -3.44 8.08
C LEU A 11 15.91 -1.95 8.13
N GLY A 12 16.89 -1.10 7.82
CA GLY A 12 16.72 0.35 7.74
C GLY A 12 15.70 0.75 6.67
N TYR A 13 15.74 0.10 5.49
CA TYR A 13 14.75 0.31 4.43
C TYR A 13 13.34 -0.08 4.87
N LEU A 14 13.15 -1.27 5.45
CA LEU A 14 11.85 -1.73 5.93
C LEU A 14 11.28 -0.82 7.02
N TRP A 15 12.13 -0.35 7.93
CA TRP A 15 11.75 0.59 8.98
C TRP A 15 11.35 1.95 8.41
N ALA A 16 12.13 2.51 7.48
CA ALA A 16 11.81 3.77 6.82
C ALA A 16 10.52 3.66 5.97
N PHE A 17 10.32 2.53 5.29
CA PHE A 17 9.10 2.24 4.56
C PHE A 17 7.87 2.24 5.47
N TRP A 18 7.97 1.58 6.64
CA TRP A 18 6.91 1.60 7.64
C TRP A 18 6.65 3.01 8.20
N LEU A 19 7.69 3.82 8.44
CA LEU A 19 7.50 5.21 8.88
C LEU A 19 6.81 6.09 7.84
N LEU A 20 7.15 5.94 6.55
CA LEU A 20 6.46 6.64 5.46
C LEU A 20 4.98 6.25 5.40
N TYR A 21 4.67 4.97 5.61
CA TYR A 21 3.29 4.49 5.73
C TYR A 21 2.55 5.16 6.90
N VAL A 22 3.14 5.17 8.10
CA VAL A 22 2.53 5.80 9.29
C VAL A 22 2.27 7.30 9.05
N LEU A 23 3.25 8.01 8.47
CA LEU A 23 3.13 9.43 8.17
C LEU A 23 1.99 9.70 7.16
N THR A 24 1.95 8.95 6.06
CA THR A 24 0.92 9.15 5.03
C THR A 24 -0.48 8.80 5.52
N MET A 25 -0.62 7.75 6.35
CA MET A 25 -1.90 7.43 7.01
C MET A 25 -2.30 8.49 8.04
N GLY A 26 -1.35 9.09 8.74
CA GLY A 26 -1.60 10.23 9.63
C GLY A 26 -2.15 11.45 8.88
N LEU A 27 -1.54 11.80 7.75
CA LEU A 27 -2.03 12.86 6.86
C LEU A 27 -3.41 12.54 6.29
N TYR A 28 -3.63 11.29 5.89
CA TYR A 28 -4.93 10.83 5.41
C TYR A 28 -6.02 10.93 6.49
N ARG A 29 -5.71 10.55 7.74
CA ARG A 29 -6.61 10.73 8.89
C ARG A 29 -6.93 12.20 9.17
N ALA A 30 -5.94 13.08 9.08
CA ALA A 30 -6.14 14.52 9.20
C ALA A 30 -7.04 15.06 8.07
N SER A 31 -6.91 14.52 6.86
CA SER A 31 -7.77 14.86 5.72
C SER A 31 -9.21 14.43 5.94
N LEU A 32 -9.44 13.18 6.38
CA LEU A 32 -10.78 12.65 6.67
C LEU A 32 -11.50 13.41 7.79
N SER A 33 -10.76 13.92 8.77
CA SER A 33 -11.34 14.74 9.85
C SER A 33 -11.55 16.21 9.49
N GLY A 34 -11.25 16.62 8.25
CA GLY A 34 -11.36 18.01 7.81
C GLY A 34 -10.35 18.96 8.45
N LYS A 35 -9.35 18.43 9.18
CA LYS A 35 -8.33 19.20 9.91
C LYS A 35 -7.06 19.46 9.09
N LEU A 36 -6.94 18.86 7.91
CA LEU A 36 -5.79 19.04 7.04
C LEU A 36 -5.84 20.40 6.35
N THR A 37 -4.96 21.30 6.77
CA THR A 37 -4.81 22.62 6.13
C THR A 37 -4.10 22.49 4.78
N ARG A 38 -4.29 23.46 3.88
CA ARG A 38 -3.59 23.51 2.58
C ARG A 38 -2.07 23.55 2.75
N VAL A 39 -1.58 24.27 3.77
CA VAL A 39 -0.15 24.33 4.09
C VAL A 39 0.38 22.97 4.50
N ALA A 40 -0.33 22.28 5.41
CA ALA A 40 0.05 20.93 5.82
C ALA A 40 0.01 19.93 4.66
N LEU A 41 -0.95 20.07 3.74
CA LEU A 41 -1.00 19.25 2.52
C LEU A 41 0.22 19.48 1.61
N VAL A 42 0.61 20.74 1.39
CA VAL A 42 1.77 21.07 0.56
C VAL A 42 3.05 20.54 1.20
N LEU A 43 3.23 20.72 2.51
CA LEU A 43 4.39 20.20 3.25
C LEU A 43 4.40 18.66 3.30
N GLY A 44 3.24 18.02 3.38
CA GLY A 44 3.09 16.57 3.37
C GLY A 44 3.27 15.94 1.99
N SER A 45 2.98 16.67 0.91
CA SER A 45 2.95 16.13 -0.44
C SER A 45 4.27 15.49 -0.92
N PRO A 46 5.48 16.01 -0.63
CA PRO A 46 6.72 15.34 -1.00
C PRO A 46 6.84 13.95 -0.35
N PHE A 47 6.39 13.82 0.91
CA PHE A 47 6.41 12.55 1.62
C PHE A 47 5.38 11.56 1.08
N VAL A 48 4.20 12.03 0.67
CA VAL A 48 3.19 11.20 0.01
C VAL A 48 3.72 10.68 -1.33
N ILE A 49 4.32 11.55 -2.15
CA ILE A 49 4.93 11.17 -3.42
C ILE A 49 6.04 10.14 -3.19
N LEU A 50 6.90 10.39 -2.20
CA LEU A 50 7.97 9.47 -1.82
C LEU A 50 7.41 8.12 -1.35
N ALA A 51 6.39 8.11 -0.51
CA ALA A 51 5.76 6.88 -0.04
C ALA A 51 5.20 6.05 -1.19
N ILE A 52 4.52 6.68 -2.15
CA ILE A 52 4.03 5.99 -3.37
C ILE A 52 5.20 5.40 -4.16
N ALA A 53 6.28 6.16 -4.38
CA ALA A 53 7.44 5.67 -5.12
C ALA A 53 8.13 4.48 -4.42
N VAL A 54 8.31 4.55 -3.10
CA VAL A 54 8.90 3.47 -2.30
C VAL A 54 7.99 2.25 -2.28
N ASP A 55 6.68 2.42 -2.21
CA ASP A 55 5.70 1.32 -2.23
C ASP A 55 5.69 0.60 -3.60
N LEU A 56 5.78 1.34 -4.70
CA LEU A 56 5.98 0.74 -6.04
C LEU A 56 7.28 -0.08 -6.10
N LEU A 57 8.38 0.46 -5.59
CA LEU A 57 9.66 -0.24 -5.56
C LEU A 57 9.61 -1.50 -4.68
N ALA A 58 9.03 -1.40 -3.49
CA ALA A 58 8.85 -2.52 -2.58
C ALA A 58 7.97 -3.61 -3.19
N ASN A 59 6.92 -3.23 -3.93
CA ASN A 59 6.07 -4.18 -4.62
C ASN A 59 6.81 -4.92 -5.75
N TRP A 60 7.70 -4.24 -6.47
CA TRP A 60 8.46 -4.87 -7.56
C TRP A 60 9.60 -5.76 -7.04
N THR A 61 10.21 -5.39 -5.91
CA THR A 61 11.38 -6.08 -5.35
C THR A 61 10.98 -7.01 -4.20
N LEU A 62 10.77 -6.47 -3.01
CA LEU A 62 10.52 -7.22 -1.77
C LEU A 62 9.28 -8.08 -1.84
N ALA A 63 8.16 -7.57 -2.33
CA ALA A 63 6.93 -8.36 -2.42
C ALA A 63 7.03 -9.47 -3.47
N THR A 64 7.77 -9.25 -4.55
CA THR A 64 8.06 -10.29 -5.55
C THR A 64 8.87 -11.43 -4.96
N LEU A 65 9.90 -11.10 -4.19
CA LEU A 65 10.72 -12.08 -3.48
C LEU A 65 9.91 -12.81 -2.39
N TRP A 66 9.13 -12.07 -1.60
CA TRP A 66 8.36 -12.61 -0.47
C TRP A 66 7.24 -13.56 -0.91
N PHE A 67 6.46 -13.18 -1.93
CA PHE A 67 5.33 -13.98 -2.40
C PHE A 67 5.68 -14.92 -3.56
N TRP A 68 6.93 -14.89 -4.00
CA TRP A 68 7.44 -15.62 -5.16
C TRP A 68 6.54 -15.43 -6.39
N GLN A 69 6.15 -14.19 -6.64
CA GLN A 69 5.26 -13.83 -7.74
C GLN A 69 5.58 -12.42 -8.23
N TRP A 70 5.77 -12.25 -9.53
CA TRP A 70 5.88 -10.93 -10.14
C TRP A 70 4.63 -10.09 -9.85
N PRO A 71 4.75 -8.74 -9.82
CA PRO A 71 3.57 -7.90 -9.71
C PRO A 71 2.63 -8.25 -10.87
N ALA A 72 1.39 -8.61 -10.53
CA ALA A 72 0.34 -8.72 -11.52
C ALA A 72 0.28 -7.39 -12.28
N LYS A 73 0.13 -7.41 -13.60
CA LYS A 73 0.02 -6.19 -14.42
C LYS A 73 -0.95 -5.23 -13.76
N SER A 74 -0.52 -3.98 -13.54
CA SER A 74 -1.44 -2.88 -13.29
C SER A 74 -2.46 -2.87 -14.42
N ASP A 75 -3.71 -3.06 -14.04
CA ASP A 75 -4.81 -2.67 -14.90
C ASP A 75 -4.82 -1.14 -14.94
N TRP A 76 -4.02 -0.57 -15.86
CA TRP A 76 -4.09 0.84 -16.27
C TRP A 76 -5.56 1.27 -16.41
N PRO A 77 -5.93 2.54 -16.15
CA PRO A 77 -7.30 3.02 -16.15
C PRO A 77 -8.12 2.38 -17.26
N LYS A 78 -9.01 1.48 -16.87
CA LYS A 78 -9.92 0.83 -17.81
C LYS A 78 -11.09 1.77 -18.00
N LEU A 79 -11.35 2.09 -19.26
CA LEU A 79 -12.61 2.72 -19.61
C LEU A 79 -13.71 1.71 -19.32
N SER A 80 -14.49 1.97 -18.28
CA SER A 80 -15.64 1.15 -17.93
C SER A 80 -16.91 1.95 -18.20
N PHE A 81 -17.95 1.28 -18.70
CA PHE A 81 -19.23 1.89 -18.96
C PHE A 81 -20.20 1.45 -17.86
N VAL A 82 -20.65 2.40 -17.04
CA VAL A 82 -21.78 2.20 -16.12
C VAL A 82 -23.00 2.81 -16.82
N GLY A 83 -23.70 1.97 -17.59
CA GLY A 83 -24.73 2.44 -18.52
C GLY A 83 -24.12 3.23 -19.70
N TRP A 84 -24.65 4.42 -19.97
CA TRP A 84 -24.20 5.29 -21.08
C TRP A 84 -23.05 6.24 -20.71
N ARG A 85 -22.57 6.20 -19.47
CA ARG A 85 -21.52 7.12 -18.99
C ARG A 85 -20.14 6.46 -19.06
N PRO A 86 -19.20 6.97 -19.88
CA PRO A 86 -17.82 6.54 -19.81
C PRO A 86 -17.25 6.96 -18.46
N THR A 87 -16.90 5.98 -17.63
CA THR A 87 -16.29 6.21 -16.32
C THR A 87 -14.87 5.66 -16.35
N VAL A 88 -13.90 6.57 -16.20
CA VAL A 88 -12.51 6.18 -15.98
C VAL A 88 -12.43 5.61 -14.57
N VAL A 89 -12.32 4.28 -14.48
CA VAL A 89 -12.10 3.61 -13.20
C VAL A 89 -10.60 3.50 -13.00
N TRP A 90 -10.11 4.24 -12.01
CA TRP A 90 -8.75 4.08 -11.51
C TRP A 90 -8.68 2.77 -10.75
N GLN A 91 -8.32 1.68 -11.43
CA GLN A 91 -7.91 0.46 -10.74
C GLN A 91 -6.66 0.79 -9.91
N ARG A 92 -6.58 0.24 -8.69
CA ARG A 92 -5.55 0.61 -7.72
C ARG A 92 -4.14 0.47 -8.32
N PRO A 93 -3.23 1.44 -8.13
CA PRO A 93 -1.84 1.32 -8.57
C PRO A 93 -1.16 0.07 -7.98
N ASP A 94 -0.07 -0.38 -8.62
CA ASP A 94 0.73 -1.56 -8.25
C ASP A 94 1.52 -1.35 -6.94
N LEU A 95 0.80 -1.03 -5.88
CA LEU A 95 1.28 -0.88 -4.53
C LEU A 95 1.30 -2.23 -3.81
N VAL A 96 2.10 -2.35 -2.76
CA VAL A 96 2.13 -3.54 -1.90
C VAL A 96 0.74 -3.77 -1.31
N THR A 97 0.06 -2.73 -0.83
CA THR A 97 -1.29 -2.83 -0.27
C THR A 97 -2.31 -3.40 -1.26
N SER A 98 -2.22 -3.00 -2.54
CA SER A 98 -3.09 -3.54 -3.59
C SER A 98 -2.85 -5.04 -3.78
N ARG A 99 -1.58 -5.48 -3.75
CA ARG A 99 -1.23 -6.90 -3.85
C ARG A 99 -1.74 -7.69 -2.65
N LEU A 100 -1.54 -7.18 -1.43
CA LEU A 100 -2.00 -7.84 -0.20
C LEU A 100 -3.52 -8.04 -0.21
N SER A 101 -4.27 -7.00 -0.59
CA SER A 101 -5.73 -7.07 -0.72
C SER A 101 -6.15 -8.18 -1.70
N ARG A 102 -5.46 -8.32 -2.85
CA ARG A 102 -5.74 -9.40 -3.81
C ARG A 102 -5.49 -10.79 -3.25
N TYR A 103 -4.43 -10.98 -2.45
CA TYR A 103 -4.20 -12.29 -1.82
C TYR A 103 -5.24 -12.60 -0.74
N ILE A 104 -5.69 -11.59 -0.01
CA ILE A 104 -6.75 -11.73 0.99
C ILE A 104 -8.09 -12.11 0.34
N ASP A 105 -8.41 -11.50 -0.81
CA ASP A 105 -9.60 -11.82 -1.62
C ASP A 105 -9.48 -13.16 -2.39
N GLY A 106 -8.29 -13.72 -2.48
CA GLY A 106 -7.98 -14.92 -3.24
C GLY A 106 -8.32 -16.24 -2.54
N PRO A 107 -8.01 -17.38 -3.20
CA PRO A 107 -8.17 -18.70 -2.61
C PRO A 107 -7.29 -18.87 -1.36
N ASP A 108 -7.72 -19.75 -0.46
CA ASP A 108 -6.98 -20.04 0.76
C ASP A 108 -5.60 -20.66 0.48
N GLY A 109 -4.62 -20.30 1.31
CA GLY A 109 -3.24 -20.78 1.21
C GLY A 109 -2.24 -19.81 1.83
N TRP A 110 -0.96 -20.21 1.87
CA TRP A 110 0.09 -19.50 2.60
C TRP A 110 0.25 -18.02 2.20
N ARG A 111 0.00 -17.67 0.93
CA ARG A 111 0.04 -16.28 0.46
C ARG A 111 -1.03 -15.42 1.12
N LYS A 112 -2.24 -15.96 1.28
CA LYS A 112 -3.36 -15.30 1.97
C LYS A 112 -3.06 -15.19 3.46
N ASP A 113 -2.51 -16.22 4.07
CA ASP A 113 -2.15 -16.21 5.50
C ASP A 113 -1.10 -15.14 5.79
N HIS A 114 -0.04 -15.08 4.98
CA HIS A 114 1.01 -14.07 5.12
C HIS A 114 0.49 -12.66 4.85
N ALA A 115 -0.35 -12.48 3.83
CA ALA A 115 -0.95 -11.19 3.53
C ALA A 115 -1.87 -10.72 4.68
N THR A 116 -2.65 -11.63 5.25
CA THR A 116 -3.52 -11.37 6.39
C THR A 116 -2.71 -10.99 7.62
N TRP A 117 -1.65 -11.74 7.93
CA TRP A 117 -0.76 -11.44 9.06
C TRP A 117 -0.11 -10.07 8.92
N LEU A 118 0.42 -9.75 7.73
CA LEU A 118 1.09 -8.47 7.50
C LEU A 118 0.10 -7.30 7.60
N CYS A 119 -1.08 -7.41 6.99
CA CYS A 119 -2.11 -6.38 7.10
C CYS A 119 -2.57 -6.18 8.54
N HIS A 120 -2.89 -7.26 9.25
CA HIS A 120 -3.37 -7.18 10.64
C HIS A 120 -2.30 -6.68 11.61
N SER A 121 -1.05 -7.09 11.45
CA SER A 121 0.02 -6.80 12.41
C SER A 121 0.71 -5.45 12.18
N LEU A 122 0.76 -4.98 10.92
CA LEU A 122 1.54 -3.78 10.57
C LEU A 122 0.69 -2.63 10.03
N LEU A 123 -0.36 -2.90 9.23
CA LEU A 123 -1.09 -1.84 8.52
C LEU A 123 -2.38 -1.42 9.23
N ASP A 124 -3.21 -2.37 9.65
CA ASP A 124 -4.57 -2.10 10.17
C ASP A 124 -4.56 -1.18 11.42
N ALA A 125 -3.48 -1.17 12.21
CA ALA A 125 -3.34 -0.30 13.38
C ALA A 125 -3.32 1.21 13.04
N PHE A 126 -2.83 1.58 11.85
CA PHE A 126 -2.70 2.98 11.44
C PHE A 126 -3.76 3.41 10.42
N ASP A 127 -4.39 2.46 9.74
CA ASP A 127 -5.49 2.72 8.84
C ASP A 127 -6.72 3.29 9.58
N PRO A 128 -7.27 4.44 9.15
CA PRO A 128 -8.43 5.05 9.82
C PRO A 128 -9.69 4.18 9.80
N SER A 129 -9.80 3.22 8.87
CA SER A 129 -10.95 2.33 8.76
C SER A 129 -10.83 1.03 9.55
N GLY A 130 -9.63 0.71 10.06
CA GLY A 130 -9.34 -0.55 10.76
C GLY A 130 -9.43 -1.80 9.88
N THR A 131 -9.56 -1.62 8.56
CA THR A 131 -9.72 -2.70 7.57
C THR A 131 -9.00 -2.32 6.28
N HIS A 132 -7.70 -2.10 6.36
CA HIS A 132 -6.94 -1.51 5.25
C HIS A 132 -6.91 -2.43 4.02
N CYS A 133 -6.82 -3.74 4.27
CA CYS A 133 -6.70 -4.77 3.24
C CYS A 133 -7.94 -5.68 3.10
N LYS A 134 -9.06 -5.38 3.77
CA LYS A 134 -10.30 -6.18 3.68
C LYS A 134 -11.35 -5.47 2.84
N ARG A 135 -12.22 -6.27 2.20
CA ARG A 135 -13.48 -5.76 1.64
C ARG A 135 -14.38 -5.27 2.78
N LYS A 136 -14.91 -4.05 2.69
CA LYS A 136 -16.08 -3.66 3.50
C LYS A 136 -17.22 -4.60 3.09
N ILE A 137 -17.58 -5.55 3.94
CA ILE A 137 -18.83 -6.29 3.78
C ILE A 137 -19.90 -5.31 4.21
N SER A 138 -20.54 -4.64 3.24
CA SER A 138 -21.77 -3.86 3.44
C SER A 138 -22.97 -4.78 3.31
#